data_AF-R9KNS0-F1
#
_entry.id   AF-R9KNS0-F1
#
_cell.length_a   1.000
_cell.length_b   1.000
_cell.length_c   1.000
_cell.angle_alpha   90.00
_cell.angle_beta   90.00
_cell.angle_gamma   90.00
#
_symmetry.space_group_name_H-M   'P 1'
#
loop_
_entity.id
_entity.type
_entity.pdbx_description
1 polymer ?
#
loop_
_entity_poly.entity_id
_entity_poly.type
_entity_poly.pdbx_seq_one_letter_code
_entity_poly.pdbx_strand_id
1 'polypeptide(L)'
;MADTKISKSESSFRKANLYKDATMNALKEVTEFDSKIINSNDKYLETLKEADSIEYEILRENMAKAETEVERQAIRDRMAEMKKERYQKDTENKEFYEKQQNNHKNYTLQILTSVAAVVGVIKFRKPIMDIGKKLITKR
;
A
#
# COMPACT_ATOMS: atom_id res chain seq x y z
N MET A 1 -0.70 17.25 -48.16
CA MET A 1 -0.68 16.83 -46.74
C MET A 1 0.50 15.88 -46.58
N ALA A 2 1.52 16.28 -45.82
CA ALA A 2 2.74 15.49 -45.68
C ALA A 2 2.50 14.36 -44.67
N ASP A 3 2.49 13.12 -45.16
CA ASP A 3 2.49 11.92 -44.32
C ASP A 3 3.81 11.86 -43.57
N THR A 4 3.79 12.33 -42.32
CA THR A 4 4.95 12.28 -41.42
C THR A 4 5.18 10.82 -41.03
N LYS A 5 5.94 10.07 -41.84
CA LYS A 5 6.37 8.70 -41.54
C LYS A 5 7.28 8.72 -40.30
N ILE A 6 6.69 8.53 -39.13
CA ILE A 6 7.43 8.35 -37.86
C ILE A 6 8.39 7.17 -38.04
N SER A 7 9.69 7.43 -37.86
CA SER A 7 10.68 6.37 -38.04
C SER A 7 10.55 5.30 -36.95
N LYS A 8 10.84 4.03 -37.26
CA LYS A 8 10.83 2.94 -36.26
C LYS A 8 11.70 3.24 -35.03
N SER A 9 12.74 4.06 -35.18
CA SER A 9 13.61 4.47 -34.07
C SER A 9 12.91 5.45 -33.12
N GLU A 10 12.16 6.40 -33.67
CA GLU A 10 11.38 7.41 -32.96
C GLU A 10 10.19 6.79 -32.20
N SER A 11 9.53 5.80 -32.81
CA SER A 11 8.45 5.06 -32.13
C SER A 11 8.97 4.19 -30.98
N SER A 12 10.19 3.67 -31.10
CA SER A 12 10.85 2.89 -30.04
C SER A 12 11.29 3.77 -28.86
N PHE A 13 11.79 4.98 -29.15
CA PHE A 13 12.14 5.98 -28.14
C PHE A 13 10.90 6.51 -27.39
N ARG A 14 9.81 6.80 -28.12
CA ARG A 14 8.53 7.18 -27.49
C ARG A 14 8.00 6.09 -26.56
N LYS A 15 8.08 4.82 -26.95
CA LYS A 15 7.72 3.69 -26.08
C LYS A 15 8.59 3.64 -24.82
N ALA A 16 9.91 3.79 -24.97
CA ALA A 16 10.83 3.79 -23.83
C ALA A 16 10.54 4.91 -22.81
N ASN A 17 10.19 6.12 -23.28
CA ASN A 17 9.80 7.23 -22.40
C ASN A 17 8.46 6.97 -21.70
N LEU A 18 7.46 6.42 -22.39
CA LEU A 18 6.18 6.01 -21.80
C LEU A 18 6.36 5.01 -20.65
N TYR A 19 7.27 4.04 -20.80
CA TYR A 19 7.57 3.08 -19.74
C TYR A 19 8.35 3.69 -18.57
N LYS A 20 9.24 4.66 -18.84
CA LYS A 20 9.92 5.44 -17.80
C LYS A 20 8.91 6.25 -16.98
N ASP A 21 7.97 6.93 -17.65
CA ASP A 21 6.94 7.73 -16.99
C ASP A 21 5.99 6.84 -16.17
N ALA A 22 5.58 5.68 -16.70
CA ALA A 22 4.80 4.70 -15.95
C ALA A 22 5.53 4.19 -14.69
N THR A 23 6.85 4.02 -14.77
CA THR A 23 7.68 3.62 -13.62
C THR A 23 7.76 4.72 -12.56
N MET A 24 8.00 5.97 -12.98
CA MET A 24 8.08 7.11 -12.06
C MET A 24 6.73 7.40 -11.40
N ASN A 25 5.62 7.23 -12.14
CA ASN A 25 4.28 7.35 -11.59
C ASN A 25 3.99 6.25 -10.57
N ALA A 26 4.32 4.98 -10.88
CA ALA A 26 4.14 3.89 -9.93
C ALA A 26 4.95 4.09 -8.64
N LEU A 27 6.19 4.60 -8.72
CA LEU A 27 7.01 4.94 -7.54
C LEU A 27 6.43 6.11 -6.73
N LYS A 28 5.90 7.13 -7.42
CA LYS A 28 5.24 8.27 -6.76
C LYS A 28 3.96 7.82 -6.04
N GLU A 29 3.16 6.95 -6.67
CA GLU A 29 1.97 6.35 -6.08
C GLU A 29 2.29 5.53 -4.82
N VAL A 30 3.40 4.77 -4.78
CA VAL A 30 3.87 4.10 -3.55
C VAL A 30 4.06 5.08 -2.41
N THR A 31 4.76 6.18 -2.68
CA THR A 31 5.12 7.15 -1.65
C THR A 31 3.88 7.87 -1.10
N GLU A 32 2.92 8.19 -1.98
CA GLU A 32 1.63 8.78 -1.61
C GLU A 32 0.70 7.79 -0.90
N PHE A 33 0.74 6.50 -1.29
CA PHE A 33 -0.03 5.44 -0.65
C PHE A 33 0.44 5.18 0.78
N ASP A 34 1.75 5.02 0.99
CA ASP A 34 2.33 4.83 2.32
C ASP A 34 2.01 6.02 3.25
N SER A 35 2.08 7.25 2.72
CA SER A 35 1.71 8.45 3.49
C SER A 35 0.23 8.49 3.87
N LYS A 36 -0.67 8.04 2.99
CA LYS A 36 -2.10 7.91 3.29
C LYS A 36 -2.39 6.84 4.33
N ILE A 37 -1.71 5.69 4.26
CA ILE A 37 -1.82 4.61 5.24
C ILE A 37 -1.46 5.12 6.65
N ILE A 38 -0.36 5.86 6.79
CA ILE A 38 0.08 6.43 8.07
C ILE A 38 -0.97 7.42 8.61
N ASN A 39 -1.42 8.38 7.80
CA ASN A 39 -2.43 9.36 8.22
C ASN A 39 -3.77 8.72 8.60
N SER A 40 -4.19 7.67 7.89
CA SER A 40 -5.41 6.93 8.21
C SER A 40 -5.28 6.15 9.51
N ASN A 41 -4.08 5.63 9.83
CA ASN A 41 -3.79 4.99 11.12
C ASN A 41 -3.88 5.99 12.29
N ASP A 42 -3.25 7.15 12.15
CA ASP A 42 -3.24 8.17 13.22
C ASP A 42 -4.67 8.63 13.54
N LYS A 43 -5.46 8.90 12.50
CA LYS A 43 -6.87 9.30 12.64
C LYS A 43 -7.73 8.20 13.26
N TYR A 44 -7.46 6.93 12.94
CA TYR A 44 -8.17 5.81 13.52
C TYR A 44 -7.90 5.66 15.02
N LEU A 45 -6.63 5.79 15.45
CA LEU A 45 -6.26 5.74 16.86
C LEU A 45 -6.91 6.87 17.66
N GLU A 46 -7.03 8.05 17.07
CA GLU A 46 -7.76 9.18 17.66
C GLU A 46 -9.25 8.87 17.82
N THR A 47 -9.88 8.30 16.79
CA THR A 47 -11.29 7.90 16.81
C THR A 47 -11.58 6.84 17.88
N LEU A 48 -10.70 5.85 18.06
CA LEU A 48 -10.83 4.83 19.11
C LEU A 48 -10.72 5.45 20.52
N LYS A 49 -9.86 6.46 20.70
CA LYS A 49 -9.73 7.18 21.97
C LYS A 49 -10.97 8.01 22.27
N GLU A 50 -11.52 8.69 21.27
CA GLU A 50 -12.73 9.48 21.41
C GLU A 50 -13.95 8.62 21.70
N ALA A 51 -14.13 7.51 20.98
CA ALA A 51 -15.28 6.61 21.14
C ALA A 51 -15.40 6.07 22.57
N ASP A 52 -14.27 5.73 23.19
CA ASP A 52 -14.26 5.21 24.56
C ASP A 52 -14.31 6.32 25.62
N SER A 53 -14.04 7.58 25.27
CA SER A 53 -13.82 8.67 26.24
C SER A 53 -15.00 8.90 27.18
N ILE A 54 -16.22 8.93 26.63
CA ILE A 54 -17.47 9.14 27.36
C ILE A 54 -17.73 7.98 28.32
N GLU A 55 -17.52 6.74 27.87
CA GLU A 55 -17.77 5.55 28.71
C GLU A 55 -16.73 5.45 29.85
N TYR A 56 -15.46 5.83 29.61
CA TYR A 56 -14.46 5.97 30.69
C TYR A 56 -14.76 7.10 31.67
N GLU A 57 -15.43 8.17 31.24
CA GLU A 57 -15.84 9.26 32.11
C GLU A 57 -16.99 8.81 33.01
N ILE A 58 -18.01 8.16 32.44
CA ILE A 58 -19.14 7.55 33.18
C ILE A 58 -18.64 6.51 34.19
N LEU A 59 -17.73 5.62 33.79
CA LEU A 59 -17.19 4.59 34.69
C LEU A 59 -16.37 5.20 35.83
N ARG A 60 -15.66 6.31 35.60
CA ARG A 60 -14.96 7.06 36.67
C ARG A 60 -15.94 7.70 37.64
N GLU A 61 -17.00 8.33 37.15
CA GLU A 61 -18.04 8.89 38.01
C GLU A 61 -18.75 7.81 38.84
N ASN A 62 -19.04 6.66 38.22
CA ASN A 62 -19.66 5.53 38.90
C ASN A 62 -18.73 4.92 39.96
N MET A 63 -17.42 4.87 39.69
CA MET A 63 -16.43 4.43 40.68
C MET A 63 -16.39 5.35 41.92
N ALA A 64 -16.56 6.65 41.71
CA ALA A 64 -16.60 7.65 42.80
C ALA A 64 -17.89 7.56 43.62
N LYS A 65 -19.00 7.11 43.01
CA LYS A 65 -20.31 6.92 43.66
C LYS A 65 -20.51 5.52 44.23
N ALA A 66 -19.64 4.56 43.91
CA ALA A 66 -19.77 3.17 44.35
C ALA A 66 -19.65 3.04 45.89
N GLU A 67 -20.66 2.47 46.51
CA GLU A 67 -20.76 2.32 47.97
C GLU A 67 -20.10 1.01 48.42
N THR A 68 -20.07 0.00 47.55
CA THR A 68 -19.56 -1.34 47.88
C THR A 68 -18.32 -1.71 47.06
N GLU A 69 -17.52 -2.63 47.61
CA GLU A 69 -16.33 -3.14 46.89
C GLU A 69 -16.70 -4.02 45.70
N VAL A 70 -17.87 -4.67 45.74
CA VAL A 70 -18.39 -5.48 44.64
C VAL A 70 -18.71 -4.61 43.41
N GLU A 71 -19.34 -3.45 43.63
CA GLU A 71 -19.60 -2.47 42.56
C GLU A 71 -18.30 -1.89 42.01
N ARG A 72 -17.34 -1.55 42.88
CA ARG A 72 -16.01 -1.09 42.44
C ARG A 72 -15.30 -2.13 41.58
N GLN A 73 -15.36 -3.40 41.96
CA GLN A 73 -14.73 -4.48 41.20
C GLN A 73 -15.40 -4.68 39.84
N ALA A 74 -16.73 -4.67 39.77
CA ALA A 74 -17.46 -4.77 38.50
C ALA A 74 -17.11 -3.62 37.53
N ILE A 75 -16.95 -2.40 38.03
CA ILE A 75 -16.53 -1.25 37.22
C ILE A 75 -15.07 -1.41 36.73
N ARG A 76 -14.18 -1.96 37.57
CA ARG A 76 -12.79 -2.27 37.15
C ARG A 76 -12.73 -3.34 36.07
N ASP A 77 -13.53 -4.39 36.22
CA ASP A 77 -13.60 -5.48 35.24
C ASP A 77 -14.12 -4.95 33.89
N ARG A 78 -15.13 -4.07 33.91
CA ARG A 78 -15.63 -3.40 32.71
C ARG A 78 -14.58 -2.53 32.03
N MET A 79 -13.82 -1.74 32.79
CA MET A 79 -12.70 -0.95 32.25
C MET A 79 -11.61 -1.85 31.63
N ALA A 80 -11.32 -3.00 32.25
CA ALA A 80 -10.35 -3.95 31.74
C ALA A 80 -10.82 -4.63 30.44
N GLU A 81 -12.11 -4.96 30.35
CA GLU A 81 -12.74 -5.50 29.16
C GLU A 81 -12.72 -4.50 27.99
N MET A 82 -13.10 -3.24 28.22
CA MET A 82 -13.00 -2.19 27.21
C MET A 82 -11.57 -2.01 26.70
N LYS A 83 -10.58 -2.07 27.60
CA LYS A 83 -9.16 -2.00 27.21
C LYS A 83 -8.77 -3.18 26.31
N LYS A 84 -9.26 -4.38 26.61
CA LYS A 84 -9.03 -5.60 25.81
C LYS A 84 -9.67 -5.49 24.43
N GLU A 85 -10.92 -5.05 24.34
CA GLU A 85 -11.61 -4.81 23.07
C GLU A 85 -10.87 -3.79 22.20
N ARG A 86 -10.35 -2.72 22.81
CA ARG A 86 -9.53 -1.74 22.10
C ARG A 86 -8.26 -2.36 21.51
N TYR A 87 -7.55 -3.19 22.27
CA TYR A 87 -6.36 -3.89 21.75
C TYR A 87 -6.68 -4.88 20.64
N GLN A 88 -7.83 -5.55 20.69
CA GLN A 88 -8.28 -6.45 19.63
C GLN A 88 -8.58 -5.67 18.34
N LYS A 89 -9.35 -4.58 18.44
CA LYS A 89 -9.63 -3.69 17.29
C LYS A 89 -8.35 -3.09 16.70
N ASP A 90 -7.40 -2.70 17.54
CA ASP A 90 -6.09 -2.21 17.10
C ASP A 90 -5.30 -3.28 16.34
N THR A 91 -5.33 -4.54 16.82
CA THR A 91 -4.66 -5.67 16.17
C THR A 91 -5.27 -5.98 14.79
N GLU A 92 -6.60 -6.09 14.70
CA GLU A 92 -7.31 -6.32 13.43
C GLU A 92 -7.04 -5.21 12.42
N ASN A 93 -6.99 -3.97 12.90
CA ASN A 93 -6.71 -2.81 12.08
C ASN A 93 -5.25 -2.82 11.56
N LYS A 94 -4.29 -3.17 12.41
CA LYS A 94 -2.89 -3.33 12.00
C LYS A 94 -2.74 -4.38 10.90
N GLU A 95 -3.39 -5.53 11.04
CA GLU A 95 -3.40 -6.58 10.01
C GLU A 95 -4.00 -6.09 8.69
N PHE A 96 -5.08 -5.30 8.76
CA PHE A 96 -5.68 -4.68 7.58
C PHE A 96 -4.69 -3.78 6.82
N TYR A 97 -3.99 -2.90 7.54
CA TYR A 97 -3.03 -1.98 6.92
C TYR A 97 -1.78 -2.70 6.39
N GLU A 98 -1.27 -3.72 7.09
CA GLU A 98 -0.18 -4.56 6.59
C GLU A 98 -0.57 -5.27 5.28
N LYS A 99 -1.81 -5.78 5.21
CA LYS A 99 -2.33 -6.39 3.98
C LYS A 99 -2.44 -5.40 2.83
N GLN A 100 -2.93 -4.19 3.09
CA GLN A 100 -3.00 -3.12 2.08
C GLN A 100 -1.61 -2.72 1.58
N GLN A 101 -0.64 -2.57 2.48
CA GLN A 101 0.74 -2.25 2.11
C GLN A 101 1.39 -3.36 1.29
N ASN A 102 1.20 -4.63 1.66
CA ASN A 102 1.71 -5.76 0.90
C ASN A 102 1.07 -5.87 -0.49
N ASN A 103 -0.24 -5.65 -0.60
CA ASN A 103 -0.93 -5.64 -1.90
C ASN A 103 -0.39 -4.52 -2.80
N HIS A 104 -0.19 -3.32 -2.24
CA HIS A 104 0.36 -2.19 -2.98
C HIS A 104 1.79 -2.47 -3.48
N LYS A 105 2.67 -2.97 -2.58
CA LYS A 105 4.05 -3.36 -2.95
C LYS A 105 4.08 -4.42 -4.05
N ASN A 106 3.22 -5.43 -3.95
CA ASN A 106 3.10 -6.48 -4.97
C ASN A 106 2.67 -5.92 -6.32
N TYR A 107 1.69 -5.01 -6.33
CA TYR A 107 1.23 -4.36 -7.56
C TYR A 107 2.33 -3.51 -8.20
N THR A 108 3.06 -2.70 -7.43
CA THR A 108 4.20 -1.94 -7.92
C THR A 108 5.29 -2.84 -8.49
N LEU A 109 5.61 -3.96 -7.83
CA LEU A 109 6.61 -4.92 -8.32
C LEU A 109 6.18 -5.54 -9.66
N GLN A 110 4.90 -5.84 -9.84
CA GLN A 110 4.36 -6.31 -11.12
C GLN A 110 4.55 -5.28 -12.23
N ILE A 111 4.23 -4.00 -11.97
CA ILE A 111 4.45 -2.91 -12.94
C ILE A 111 5.93 -2.82 -13.32
N LEU A 112 6.83 -2.79 -12.33
CA LEU A 112 8.27 -2.74 -12.55
C LEU A 112 8.77 -3.93 -13.38
N THR A 113 8.29 -5.13 -13.08
CA THR A 113 8.64 -6.36 -13.80
C THR A 113 8.14 -6.33 -15.24
N SER A 114 6.91 -5.89 -15.48
CA SER A 114 6.34 -5.73 -16.82
C SER A 114 7.12 -4.70 -17.64
N VAL A 115 7.51 -3.57 -17.03
CA VAL A 115 8.35 -2.56 -17.68
C VAL A 115 9.72 -3.15 -18.03
N ALA A 116 10.37 -3.85 -17.11
CA ALA A 116 11.67 -4.47 -17.33
C ALA A 116 11.64 -5.49 -18.47
N ALA A 117 10.57 -6.31 -18.54
CA ALA A 117 10.37 -7.25 -19.64
C ALA A 117 10.28 -6.55 -21.00
N VAL A 118 9.50 -5.46 -21.09
CA VAL A 118 9.36 -4.73 -22.37
C VAL A 118 10.67 -4.01 -22.76
N VAL A 119 11.35 -3.36 -21.81
CA VAL A 119 12.64 -2.70 -22.08
C VAL A 119 13.70 -3.73 -22.49
N GLY A 120 13.75 -4.88 -21.82
CA GLY A 120 14.64 -6.00 -22.15
C GLY A 120 14.37 -6.53 -23.56
N VAL A 121 13.11 -6.77 -23.91
CA VAL A 121 12.72 -7.17 -25.27
C VAL A 121 13.16 -6.10 -26.27
N ILE A 122 12.90 -4.82 -26.03
CA ILE A 122 13.28 -3.76 -26.98
C ILE A 122 14.81 -3.67 -27.15
N LYS A 123 15.59 -3.74 -26.06
CA LYS A 123 17.06 -3.66 -26.11
C LYS A 123 17.69 -4.89 -26.75
N PHE A 124 17.21 -6.09 -26.45
CA PHE A 124 17.85 -7.34 -26.89
C PHE A 124 17.24 -7.94 -28.17
N ARG A 125 16.12 -7.42 -28.69
CA ARG A 125 15.48 -7.92 -29.92
C ARG A 125 16.39 -7.93 -31.13
N LYS A 126 17.16 -6.85 -31.38
CA LYS A 126 18.11 -6.77 -32.49
C LYS A 126 19.27 -7.77 -32.32
N PRO A 127 20.01 -7.75 -31.19
CA PRO A 127 21.05 -8.74 -30.92
C PRO A 127 20.59 -10.19 -31.08
N ILE A 128 19.44 -10.56 -30.51
CA ILE A 128 18.90 -11.92 -30.59
C ILE A 128 18.52 -12.28 -32.03
N MET A 129 17.90 -11.37 -32.77
CA MET A 129 17.52 -11.59 -34.17
C MET A 129 18.75 -11.68 -35.07
N ASP A 130 19.81 -10.92 -34.81
CA ASP A 130 21.07 -10.96 -35.57
C ASP A 130 21.88 -12.23 -35.27
N ILE A 131 21.89 -12.69 -34.01
CA ILE A 131 22.46 -13.99 -33.63
C ILE A 131 21.66 -15.14 -34.27
N GLY A 132 20.33 -15.08 -34.21
CA GLY A 132 19.45 -16.06 -34.84
C GLY A 132 19.63 -16.12 -36.36
N LYS A 133 19.74 -14.97 -37.02
CA LYS A 133 20.07 -14.90 -38.45
C LYS A 133 21.43 -15.51 -38.75
N LYS A 134 22.48 -15.18 -37.97
CA LYS A 134 23.83 -15.76 -38.13
C LYS A 134 23.86 -17.28 -37.93
N LEU A 135 23.01 -17.83 -37.06
CA LEU A 135 22.86 -19.26 -36.86
C LEU A 135 22.15 -19.95 -38.03
N ILE A 136 21.22 -19.27 -38.69
CA ILE A 136 20.46 -19.81 -39.83
C ILE A 136 21.23 -19.65 -41.16
N THR A 137 22.03 -18.59 -41.31
CA THR A 137 22.85 -18.34 -42.51
C THR A 137 24.22 -18.99 -42.48
N LYS A 138 24.68 -19.52 -41.33
CA LYS A 138 25.75 -20.53 -41.31
C LYS A 138 25.16 -21.90 -41.66
N ARG A 139 24.95 -22.13 -42.95
CA ARG A 139 24.91 -23.45 -43.58
C ARG A 139 25.83 -23.43 -44.78
#